data_AF-A7SML9-F1
#
_entry.id   AF-A7SML9-F1
#
_cell.length_a   1.000
_cell.length_b   1.000
_cell.length_c   1.000
_cell.angle_alpha   90.00
_cell.angle_beta   90.00
_cell.angle_gamma   90.00
#
_symmetry.space_group_name_H-M   'P 1'
#
loop_
_entity.id
_entity.type
_entity.pdbx_description
1 polymer ?
#
loop_
_entity_poly.entity_id
_entity_poly.type
_entity_poly.pdbx_seq_one_letter_code
_entity_poly.pdbx_strand_id
1 'polypeptide(L)'
;MTNKSFAIREFNVERRSIPLAIQTYFWRQTSQLLKTKLVKRQYESACIALERVICENRIQDLQPSLASAVKSVPRWYFVHSSVPYVIQCCAALLSNRHQLGYFDRLSNSERELLYTLQWILYEAPAICNIEDPENQLHPMTTIELFVNLLIPHVFKIHENDLTFRLEYGQQLWKPLWSHKLPPLPAFT
;
A
#
# COMPACT_ATOMS: atom_id res chain seq x y z
N MET A 1 4.23 -45.25 6.15
CA MET A 1 4.70 -44.03 6.86
C MET A 1 5.51 -43.21 5.87
N THR A 2 4.82 -42.38 5.09
CA THR A 2 5.42 -41.55 4.04
C THR A 2 5.97 -40.27 4.66
N ASN A 3 7.28 -40.10 4.49
CA ASN A 3 8.08 -39.01 4.99
C ASN A 3 7.57 -37.69 4.38
N LYS A 4 6.79 -36.91 5.16
CA LYS A 4 6.46 -35.53 4.79
C LYS A 4 7.74 -34.72 4.94
N SER A 5 8.51 -34.64 3.87
CA SER A 5 9.52 -33.61 3.69
C SER A 5 8.82 -32.27 3.90
N PHE A 6 9.07 -31.64 5.05
CA PHE A 6 8.86 -30.21 5.21
C PHE A 6 9.89 -29.51 4.34
N ALA A 7 9.60 -29.43 3.04
CA ALA A 7 10.29 -28.52 2.16
C ALA A 7 10.02 -27.12 2.71
N ILE A 8 11.01 -26.54 3.39
CA ILE A 8 11.08 -25.11 3.66
C ILE A 8 11.14 -24.47 2.27
N ARG A 9 9.97 -24.16 1.70
CA ARG A 9 9.87 -23.47 0.42
C ARG A 9 10.43 -22.07 0.64
N GLU A 10 11.50 -21.75 -0.07
CA GLU A 10 12.14 -20.44 0.01
C GLU A 10 11.20 -19.40 -0.58
N PHE A 11 10.41 -18.75 0.27
CA PHE A 11 9.79 -17.46 -0.05
C PHE A 11 10.92 -16.48 -0.40
N ASN A 12 11.22 -16.34 -1.68
CA ASN A 12 12.30 -15.49 -2.19
C ASN A 12 12.13 -14.00 -1.80
N VAL A 13 10.92 -13.60 -1.39
CA VAL A 13 10.60 -12.25 -0.91
C VAL A 13 11.11 -12.02 0.53
N GLU A 14 11.15 -13.03 1.39
CA GLU A 14 11.53 -12.85 2.81
C GLU A 14 13.04 -12.70 3.04
N ARG A 15 13.89 -13.15 2.11
CA ARG A 15 15.36 -13.17 2.31
C ARG A 15 16.11 -11.98 1.74
N ARG A 16 15.49 -11.14 0.91
CA ARG A 16 16.12 -9.89 0.50
C ARG A 16 15.93 -8.90 1.64
N SER A 17 16.96 -8.10 1.93
CA SER A 17 16.84 -6.96 2.84
C SER A 17 16.54 -5.72 2.01
N ILE A 18 15.57 -4.91 2.44
CA ILE A 18 15.30 -3.63 1.80
C ILE A 18 16.46 -2.67 2.13
N PRO A 19 17.10 -2.02 1.15
CA PRO A 19 18.13 -1.03 1.41
C PRO A 19 17.67 0.04 2.39
N LEU A 20 18.54 0.42 3.33
CA LEU A 20 18.20 1.40 4.37
C LEU A 20 17.66 2.72 3.80
N ALA A 21 18.21 3.19 2.68
CA ALA A 21 17.73 4.41 2.02
C ALA A 21 16.23 4.35 1.66
N ILE A 22 15.74 3.18 1.21
CA ILE A 22 14.34 2.96 0.88
C ILE A 22 13.48 2.97 2.15
N GLN A 23 13.92 2.25 3.20
CA GLN A 23 13.22 2.23 4.49
C GLN A 23 13.12 3.63 5.10
N THR A 24 14.22 4.38 5.10
CA THR A 24 14.28 5.77 5.58
C THR A 24 13.37 6.68 4.76
N TYR A 25 13.30 6.49 3.43
CA TYR A 25 12.40 7.26 2.58
C TYR A 25 10.94 7.03 2.95
N PHE A 26 10.50 5.77 3.03
CA PHE A 26 9.10 5.47 3.39
C PHE A 26 8.76 5.96 4.79
N TRP A 27 9.65 5.74 5.77
CA TRP A 27 9.48 6.29 7.11
C TRP A 27 9.31 7.82 7.10
N ARG A 28 10.10 8.55 6.31
CA ARG A 28 10.00 10.02 6.22
C ARG A 28 8.66 10.48 5.67
N GLN A 29 8.10 9.77 4.68
CA GLN A 29 6.77 10.10 4.14
C GLN A 29 5.66 9.74 5.13
N THR A 30 5.66 8.50 5.62
CA THR A 30 4.64 8.01 6.57
C THR A 30 4.63 8.80 7.87
N SER A 31 5.80 9.20 8.39
CA SER A 31 5.88 10.02 9.60
C SER A 31 5.23 11.40 9.47
N GLN A 32 4.95 11.92 8.26
CA GLN A 32 4.15 13.15 8.12
C GLN A 32 2.67 12.92 8.45
N LEU A 33 2.18 11.68 8.31
CA LEU A 33 0.81 11.27 8.55
C LEU A 33 0.58 10.66 9.94
N LEU A 34 1.65 10.28 10.64
CA LEU A 34 1.57 9.71 11.98
C LEU A 34 1.77 10.73 13.11
N LYS A 35 1.90 12.03 12.78
CA LYS A 35 2.04 13.09 13.79
C LYS A 35 0.73 13.28 14.54
N THR A 36 0.83 13.64 15.82
CA THR A 36 -0.32 14.00 16.68
C THR A 36 -1.15 15.15 16.11
N LYS A 37 -0.50 16.06 15.38
CA LYS A 37 -1.16 17.14 14.63
C LYS A 37 -0.78 17.05 13.16
N LEU A 38 -1.77 16.74 12.32
CA LEU A 38 -1.60 16.70 10.88
C LEU A 38 -1.46 18.12 10.32
N VAL A 39 -0.44 18.31 9.49
CA VAL A 39 -0.22 19.56 8.75
C VAL A 39 -0.54 19.30 7.28
N LYS A 40 -1.60 19.93 6.77
CA LYS A 40 -2.15 19.72 5.42
C LYS A 40 -1.09 19.60 4.33
N ARG A 41 -0.27 20.64 4.20
CA ARG A 41 0.81 20.71 3.21
C ARG A 41 1.82 19.54 3.31
N GLN A 42 2.07 19.02 4.51
CA GLN A 42 3.05 17.96 4.72
C GLN A 42 2.49 16.60 4.29
N TYR A 43 1.26 16.26 4.71
CA TYR A 43 0.67 14.99 4.30
C TYR A 43 0.29 14.97 2.83
N GLU A 44 -0.19 16.08 2.25
CA GLU A 44 -0.48 16.18 0.81
C GLU A 44 0.77 15.91 -0.02
N SER A 45 1.88 16.56 0.34
CA SER A 45 3.18 16.34 -0.30
C SER A 45 3.64 14.88 -0.18
N ALA A 46 3.44 14.25 0.98
CA ALA A 46 3.79 12.85 1.20
C ALA A 46 2.93 11.88 0.36
N CYS A 47 1.62 12.15 0.21
CA CYS A 47 0.71 11.34 -0.61
C CYS A 47 1.14 11.37 -2.08
N ILE A 48 1.36 12.57 -2.63
CA ILE A 48 1.84 12.77 -4.01
C ILE A 48 3.20 12.11 -4.22
N ALA A 49 4.12 12.23 -3.26
CA ALA A 49 5.44 11.64 -3.37
C ALA A 49 5.37 10.10 -3.41
N LEU A 50 4.54 9.49 -2.56
CA LEU A 50 4.31 8.04 -2.55
C LEU A 50 3.74 7.57 -3.88
N GLU A 51 2.67 8.21 -4.39
CA GLU A 51 2.07 7.84 -5.68
C GLU A 51 3.09 7.91 -6.82
N ARG A 52 3.83 9.02 -6.94
CA ARG A 52 4.81 9.20 -8.03
C ARG A 52 5.91 8.16 -8.02
N VAL A 53 6.39 7.77 -6.85
CA VAL A 53 7.49 6.81 -6.74
C VAL A 53 7.00 5.37 -6.87
N ILE A 54 5.84 5.04 -6.29
CA ILE A 54 5.29 3.68 -6.25
C ILE A 54 4.50 3.33 -7.51
N CYS A 55 3.64 4.23 -7.99
CA CYS A 55 2.79 3.97 -9.14
C CYS A 55 3.49 4.42 -10.43
N GLU A 56 3.94 5.67 -10.48
CA GLU A 56 4.50 6.26 -11.71
C GLU A 56 5.98 5.95 -11.94
N ASN A 57 6.65 5.26 -11.01
CA ASN A 57 8.06 4.90 -11.08
C ASN A 57 9.01 6.09 -11.33
N ARG A 58 8.67 7.30 -10.84
CA ARG A 58 9.48 8.51 -11.01
C ARG A 58 10.71 8.53 -10.10
N ILE A 59 11.67 7.66 -10.40
CA ILE A 59 12.91 7.53 -9.63
C ILE A 59 13.88 8.71 -9.93
N GLN A 60 13.77 9.33 -11.10
CA GLN A 60 14.62 10.46 -11.51
C GLN A 60 14.47 11.72 -10.64
N ASP A 61 13.33 11.86 -9.96
CA ASP A 61 13.04 13.02 -9.09
C ASP A 61 13.61 12.82 -7.66
N LEU A 62 14.24 11.67 -7.39
CA LEU A 62 14.78 11.31 -6.08
C LEU A 62 16.23 11.73 -5.90
N GLN A 63 16.64 11.83 -4.63
CA GLN A 63 18.05 12.00 -4.28
C GLN A 63 18.89 10.86 -4.87
N PRO A 64 20.11 11.11 -5.40
CA PRO A 64 20.89 10.10 -6.12
C PRO A 64 21.13 8.80 -5.36
N SER A 65 21.37 8.88 -4.04
CA SER A 65 21.56 7.71 -3.17
C SER A 65 20.31 6.83 -3.09
N LEU A 66 19.14 7.46 -2.94
CA LEU A 66 17.86 6.75 -2.93
C LEU A 66 17.53 6.19 -4.32
N ALA A 67 17.74 6.97 -5.38
CA ALA A 67 17.52 6.52 -6.75
C ALA A 67 18.35 5.28 -7.08
N SER A 68 19.62 5.26 -6.68
CA SER A 68 20.51 4.11 -6.82
C SER A 68 20.00 2.90 -6.03
N ALA A 69 19.58 3.11 -4.77
CA ALA A 69 19.05 2.04 -3.94
C ALA A 69 17.74 1.43 -4.48
N VAL A 70 16.84 2.25 -5.04
CA VAL A 70 15.60 1.73 -5.67
C VAL A 70 15.94 0.91 -6.92
N LYS A 71 16.93 1.35 -7.71
CA LYS A 71 17.38 0.62 -8.91
C LYS A 71 18.14 -0.67 -8.59
N SER A 72 18.71 -0.80 -7.39
CA SER A 72 19.45 -2.00 -6.99
C SER A 72 18.56 -3.17 -6.55
N VAL A 73 17.24 -2.99 -6.53
CA VAL A 73 16.27 -4.04 -6.20
C VAL A 73 15.24 -4.23 -7.32
N PRO A 74 14.63 -5.42 -7.47
CA PRO A 74 13.54 -5.60 -8.43
C PRO A 74 12.38 -4.65 -8.14
N ARG A 75 11.69 -4.19 -9.20
CA ARG A 75 10.57 -3.26 -9.07
C ARG A 75 9.47 -3.80 -8.16
N TRP A 76 9.06 -5.05 -8.34
CA TRP A 76 8.07 -5.68 -7.47
C TRP A 76 8.49 -5.67 -6.01
N TYR A 77 9.74 -6.01 -5.73
CA TYR A 77 10.25 -6.07 -4.37
C TYR A 77 10.20 -4.69 -3.69
N PHE A 78 10.52 -3.62 -4.42
CA PHE A 78 10.34 -2.23 -3.95
C PHE A 78 8.86 -1.91 -3.68
N VAL A 79 7.98 -2.16 -4.64
CA VAL A 79 6.54 -1.87 -4.52
C VAL A 79 5.91 -2.64 -3.37
N HIS A 80 6.17 -3.94 -3.30
CA HIS A 80 5.67 -4.84 -2.26
C HIS A 80 6.12 -4.41 -0.86
N SER A 81 7.37 -3.94 -0.71
CA SER A 81 7.86 -3.42 0.57
C SER A 81 7.17 -2.13 1.04
N SER A 82 6.48 -1.41 0.14
CA SER A 82 5.79 -0.16 0.47
C SER A 82 4.42 -0.37 1.12
N VAL A 83 3.82 -1.56 0.94
CA VAL A 83 2.44 -1.89 1.37
C VAL A 83 2.16 -1.51 2.83
N PRO A 84 2.95 -1.92 3.84
CA PRO A 84 2.66 -1.58 5.24
C PRO A 84 2.65 -0.07 5.49
N TYR A 85 3.51 0.69 4.81
CA TYR A 85 3.58 2.14 4.92
C TYR A 85 2.34 2.82 4.32
N VAL A 86 1.89 2.34 3.15
CA VAL A 86 0.69 2.87 2.48
C VAL A 86 -0.57 2.56 3.29
N ILE A 87 -0.69 1.35 3.84
CA ILE A 87 -1.80 0.99 4.74
C ILE A 87 -1.88 1.94 5.94
N GLN A 88 -0.75 2.21 6.60
CA GLN A 88 -0.69 3.14 7.74
C GLN A 88 -1.12 4.55 7.33
N CYS A 89 -0.64 5.04 6.17
CA CYS A 89 -1.01 6.35 5.65
C CYS A 89 -2.52 6.45 5.36
N CYS A 90 -3.10 5.44 4.69
CA CYS A 90 -4.55 5.37 4.43
C CYS A 90 -5.36 5.39 5.74
N ALA A 91 -5.00 4.54 6.70
CA ALA A 91 -5.68 4.46 7.98
C ALA A 91 -5.59 5.77 8.77
N ALA A 92 -4.42 6.43 8.76
CA ALA A 92 -4.21 7.70 9.45
C ALA A 92 -5.11 8.82 8.90
N LEU A 93 -5.25 8.95 7.57
CA LEU A 93 -6.15 9.96 7.00
C LEU A 93 -7.62 9.64 7.30
N LEU A 94 -8.03 8.38 7.10
CA LEU A 94 -9.42 7.96 7.34
C LEU A 94 -9.81 8.08 8.82
N SER A 95 -8.87 7.85 9.75
CA SER A 95 -9.05 8.08 11.18
C SER A 95 -9.31 9.55 11.51
N ASN A 96 -8.58 10.46 10.89
CA ASN A 96 -8.61 11.90 11.19
C ASN A 96 -9.59 12.70 10.32
N ARG A 97 -10.34 12.05 9.44
CA ARG A 97 -11.19 12.67 8.42
C ARG A 97 -12.12 13.77 8.95
N HIS A 98 -12.81 13.51 10.06
CA HIS A 98 -13.68 14.49 10.72
C HIS A 98 -12.92 15.72 11.22
N GLN A 99 -11.71 15.52 11.78
CA GLN A 99 -10.86 16.62 12.25
C GLN A 99 -10.27 17.43 11.08
N LEU A 100 -10.15 16.82 9.90
CA LEU A 100 -9.69 17.48 8.68
C LEU A 100 -10.81 18.24 7.94
N GLY A 101 -12.04 18.22 8.44
CA GLY A 101 -13.19 18.95 7.89
C GLY A 101 -13.86 18.29 6.69
N TYR A 102 -13.57 17.00 6.44
CA TYR A 102 -14.21 16.21 5.39
C TYR A 102 -15.21 15.25 6.02
N PHE A 103 -16.50 15.52 5.85
CA PHE A 103 -17.56 14.73 6.48
C PHE A 103 -18.15 13.68 5.52
N ASP A 104 -18.37 14.06 4.26
CA ASP A 104 -19.18 13.24 3.34
C ASP A 104 -18.42 12.72 2.10
N ARG A 105 -17.17 13.12 1.90
CA ARG A 105 -16.40 12.77 0.68
C ARG A 105 -14.94 12.55 0.98
N LEU A 106 -14.28 11.70 0.19
CA LEU A 106 -12.82 11.62 0.21
C LEU A 106 -12.21 12.98 -0.15
N SER A 107 -11.18 13.37 0.59
CA SER A 107 -10.23 14.42 0.21
C SER A 107 -9.33 13.93 -0.93
N ASN A 108 -8.61 14.84 -1.59
CA ASN A 108 -7.68 14.45 -2.66
C ASN A 108 -6.56 13.54 -2.14
N SER A 109 -6.00 13.82 -0.97
CA SER A 109 -4.97 12.98 -0.36
C SER A 109 -5.46 11.57 -0.04
N GLU A 110 -6.70 11.44 0.45
CA GLU A 110 -7.28 10.11 0.65
C GLU A 110 -7.48 9.38 -0.68
N ARG A 111 -7.94 10.07 -1.72
CA ARG A 111 -8.07 9.46 -3.06
C ARG A 111 -6.72 8.99 -3.61
N GLU A 112 -5.67 9.80 -3.51
CA GLU A 112 -4.32 9.46 -3.98
C GLU A 112 -3.73 8.23 -3.26
N LEU A 113 -3.86 8.18 -1.93
CA LEU A 113 -3.36 7.04 -1.16
C LEU A 113 -4.19 5.77 -1.36
N LEU A 114 -5.52 5.90 -1.43
CA LEU A 114 -6.39 4.75 -1.73
C LEU A 114 -6.13 4.23 -3.14
N TYR A 115 -5.88 5.13 -4.10
CA TYR A 115 -5.44 4.74 -5.43
C TYR A 115 -4.10 4.01 -5.36
N THR A 116 -3.12 4.55 -4.64
CA THR A 116 -1.81 3.91 -4.49
C THR A 116 -1.94 2.50 -3.90
N LEU A 117 -2.75 2.32 -2.85
CA LEU A 117 -3.01 1.01 -2.25
C LEU A 117 -3.66 0.04 -3.26
N GLN A 118 -4.71 0.50 -3.95
CA GLN A 118 -5.42 -0.32 -4.95
C GLN A 118 -4.50 -0.68 -6.12
N TRP A 119 -3.70 0.26 -6.59
CA TRP A 119 -2.72 0.05 -7.65
C TRP A 119 -1.71 -1.03 -7.27
N ILE A 120 -1.18 -1.00 -6.04
CA ILE A 120 -0.26 -2.05 -5.54
C ILE A 120 -0.92 -3.43 -5.56
N LEU A 121 -2.19 -3.52 -5.16
CA LEU A 121 -2.90 -4.79 -5.02
C LEU A 121 -3.36 -5.38 -6.37
N TYR A 122 -3.71 -4.53 -7.35
CA TYR A 122 -4.33 -4.98 -8.60
C TYR A 122 -3.44 -4.82 -9.84
N GLU A 123 -2.81 -3.67 -10.01
CA GLU A 123 -2.10 -3.34 -11.26
C GLU A 123 -0.61 -3.68 -11.19
N ALA A 124 0.01 -3.48 -10.02
CA ALA A 124 1.43 -3.65 -9.84
C ALA A 124 1.96 -5.06 -10.15
N PRO A 125 1.28 -6.17 -9.80
CA PRO A 125 1.76 -7.52 -10.13
C PRO A 125 1.93 -7.72 -11.64
N ALA A 126 0.93 -7.28 -12.43
CA ALA A 126 0.98 -7.37 -13.89
C ALA A 126 2.09 -6.48 -14.46
N ILE A 127 2.19 -5.22 -14.01
CA ILE A 127 3.22 -4.28 -14.46
C ILE A 127 4.63 -4.75 -14.11
N CYS A 128 4.79 -5.46 -13.00
CA CYS A 128 6.08 -6.01 -12.57
C CYS A 128 6.34 -7.43 -13.08
N ASN A 129 5.50 -7.98 -13.95
CA ASN A 129 5.59 -9.33 -14.51
C ASN A 129 5.66 -10.43 -13.45
N ILE A 130 4.78 -10.37 -12.44
CA ILE A 130 4.65 -11.39 -11.40
C ILE A 130 3.63 -12.44 -11.84
N GLU A 131 4.14 -13.51 -12.45
CA GLU A 131 3.32 -14.60 -13.00
C GLU A 131 2.83 -15.57 -11.93
N ASP A 132 3.65 -15.82 -10.91
CA ASP A 132 3.35 -16.76 -9.83
C ASP A 132 2.54 -16.07 -8.72
N PRO A 133 1.29 -16.52 -8.44
CA PRO A 133 0.47 -15.99 -7.38
C PRO A 133 1.11 -16.07 -5.99
N GLU A 134 1.97 -17.06 -5.71
CA GLU A 134 2.65 -17.18 -4.41
C GLU A 134 3.57 -15.98 -4.14
N ASN A 135 4.11 -15.34 -5.19
CA ASN A 135 4.95 -14.15 -5.08
C ASN A 135 4.14 -12.85 -4.88
N GLN A 136 2.81 -12.93 -4.95
CA GLN A 136 1.90 -11.81 -4.66
C GLN A 136 1.44 -11.79 -3.20
N LEU A 137 1.72 -12.86 -2.44
CA LEU A 137 1.31 -12.99 -1.05
C LEU A 137 2.04 -11.99 -0.15
N HIS A 138 1.29 -11.37 0.75
CA HIS A 138 1.84 -10.46 1.75
C HIS A 138 2.22 -11.21 3.03
N PRO A 139 3.26 -10.77 3.76
CA PRO A 139 3.60 -11.32 5.06
C PRO A 139 2.41 -11.17 6.03
N MET A 140 2.26 -12.13 6.95
CA MET A 140 1.17 -12.11 7.94
C MET A 140 1.08 -10.78 8.69
N THR A 141 2.23 -10.19 9.06
CA THR A 141 2.29 -8.88 9.74
C THR A 141 1.67 -7.74 8.93
N THR A 142 1.76 -7.80 7.59
CA THR A 142 1.14 -6.81 6.70
C THR A 142 -0.37 -7.03 6.61
N ILE A 143 -0.82 -8.28 6.60
CA ILE A 143 -2.24 -8.63 6.66
C ILE A 143 -2.86 -8.19 7.99
N GLU A 144 -2.22 -8.49 9.11
CA GLU A 144 -2.64 -8.03 10.44
C GLU A 144 -2.75 -6.51 10.50
N LEU A 145 -1.78 -5.79 9.91
CA LEU A 145 -1.80 -4.34 9.84
C LEU A 145 -2.99 -3.82 9.02
N PHE A 146 -3.28 -4.45 7.87
CA PHE A 146 -4.46 -4.14 7.05
C PHE A 146 -5.75 -4.34 7.84
N VAL A 147 -5.87 -5.49 8.50
CA VAL A 147 -7.06 -5.84 9.30
C VAL A 147 -7.24 -4.88 10.47
N ASN A 148 -6.19 -4.62 11.24
CA ASN A 148 -6.31 -3.83 12.46
C ASN A 148 -6.46 -2.32 12.20
N LEU A 149 -5.85 -1.79 11.13
CA LEU A 149 -5.86 -0.34 10.89
C LEU A 149 -6.87 0.09 9.84
N LEU A 150 -7.10 -0.68 8.77
CA LEU A 150 -7.92 -0.24 7.65
C LEU A 150 -9.36 -0.75 7.73
N ILE A 151 -9.58 -1.99 8.19
CA ILE A 151 -10.94 -2.56 8.31
C ILE A 151 -11.88 -1.73 9.19
N PRO A 152 -11.45 -1.14 10.33
CA PRO A 152 -12.31 -0.23 11.11
C PRO A 152 -12.80 1.01 10.35
N HIS A 153 -12.27 1.27 9.16
CA HIS A 153 -12.61 2.41 8.31
C HIS A 153 -13.26 2.02 6.99
N VAL A 154 -13.49 0.73 6.72
CA VAL A 154 -14.07 0.23 5.47
C VAL A 154 -15.41 0.89 5.14
N PHE A 155 -16.26 1.13 6.15
CA PHE A 155 -17.56 1.77 5.98
C PHE A 155 -17.51 3.31 5.86
N LYS A 156 -16.32 3.92 6.00
CA LYS A 156 -16.11 5.35 5.70
C LYS A 156 -15.93 5.61 4.21
N ILE A 157 -15.68 4.56 3.42
CA ILE A 157 -15.56 4.63 1.97
C ILE A 157 -16.90 4.14 1.41
N HIS A 158 -17.48 4.90 0.48
CA HIS A 158 -18.75 4.54 -0.16
C HIS A 158 -18.57 4.30 -1.65
N GLU A 159 -19.54 3.65 -2.28
CA GLU A 159 -19.49 3.37 -3.73
C GLU A 159 -19.34 4.65 -4.57
N ASN A 160 -19.99 5.74 -4.17
CA ASN A 160 -19.86 7.05 -4.82
C ASN A 160 -18.45 7.66 -4.73
N ASP A 161 -17.62 7.22 -3.79
CA ASP A 161 -16.22 7.63 -3.71
C ASP A 161 -15.34 6.88 -4.73
N LEU A 162 -15.77 5.69 -5.17
CA LEU A 162 -15.04 4.77 -6.06
C LEU A 162 -15.32 5.07 -7.53
N THR A 163 -14.94 6.28 -7.94
CA THR A 163 -15.12 6.79 -9.31
C THR A 163 -13.77 7.11 -9.95
N PHE A 164 -13.75 7.23 -11.28
CA PHE A 164 -12.55 7.52 -12.07
C PHE A 164 -11.40 6.54 -11.76
N ARG A 165 -10.26 7.02 -11.24
CA ARG A 165 -9.08 6.20 -10.93
C ARG A 165 -9.31 5.19 -9.81
N LEU A 166 -10.37 5.34 -9.01
CA LEU A 166 -10.71 4.42 -7.90
C LEU A 166 -11.76 3.37 -8.28
N GLU A 167 -12.22 3.35 -9.52
CA GLU A 167 -13.30 2.45 -9.97
C GLU A 167 -12.94 0.97 -9.75
N TYR A 168 -11.70 0.58 -10.05
CA TYR A 168 -11.21 -0.78 -9.78
C TYR A 168 -11.23 -1.15 -8.30
N GLY A 169 -11.17 -0.17 -7.40
CA GLY A 169 -11.29 -0.36 -5.96
C GLY A 169 -12.58 -1.06 -5.54
N GLN A 170 -13.64 -1.03 -6.35
CA GLN A 170 -14.89 -1.75 -6.05
C GLN A 170 -14.67 -3.25 -5.82
N GLN A 171 -13.70 -3.86 -6.49
CA GLN A 171 -13.36 -5.29 -6.31
C GLN A 171 -12.79 -5.57 -4.91
N LEU A 172 -12.18 -4.58 -4.26
CA LEU A 172 -11.70 -4.67 -2.88
C LEU A 172 -12.82 -4.34 -1.90
N TRP A 173 -13.47 -3.19 -2.08
CA TRP A 173 -14.36 -2.64 -1.06
C TRP A 173 -15.73 -3.34 -1.00
N LYS A 174 -16.32 -3.75 -2.13
CA LYS A 174 -17.63 -4.41 -2.14
C LYS A 174 -17.65 -5.73 -1.35
N PRO A 175 -16.66 -6.64 -1.52
CA PRO A 175 -16.56 -7.83 -0.67
C PRO A 175 -16.39 -7.48 0.81
N LEU A 176 -15.55 -6.49 1.15
CA LEU A 176 -15.31 -6.09 2.54
C LEU A 176 -16.58 -5.53 3.21
N TRP A 177 -17.36 -4.70 2.52
CA TRP A 177 -18.66 -4.23 3.01
C TRP A 177 -19.64 -5.38 3.25
N SER A 178 -19.49 -6.48 2.52
CA SER A 178 -20.30 -7.69 2.64
C SER A 178 -19.71 -8.74 3.59
N HIS A 179 -18.66 -8.40 4.35
CA HIS A 179 -17.92 -9.33 5.21
C HIS A 179 -17.38 -10.58 4.47
N LYS A 180 -16.96 -10.41 3.22
CA LYS A 180 -16.40 -11.46 2.36
C LYS A 180 -14.94 -11.20 2.06
N LEU A 181 -14.20 -12.27 1.76
CA LEU A 181 -12.83 -12.18 1.26
C LEU A 181 -12.83 -11.53 -0.14
N PRO A 182 -12.03 -10.48 -0.38
CA PRO A 182 -11.82 -9.95 -1.72
C PRO A 182 -11.22 -11.03 -2.64
N PRO A 183 -11.62 -11.10 -3.92
CA PRO A 183 -11.09 -12.07 -4.88
C PRO A 183 -9.68 -11.65 -5.36
N LEU A 184 -8.74 -11.52 -4.44
CA LEU A 184 -7.38 -11.03 -4.64
C LEU A 184 -6.37 -12.08 -4.20
N PRO A 185 -5.43 -12.50 -5.07
CA PRO A 185 -4.37 -13.43 -4.69
C PRO A 185 -3.60 -12.98 -3.45
N ALA A 186 -3.39 -11.67 -3.29
CA ALA A 186 -2.68 -11.06 -2.17
C ALA A 186 -3.26 -11.36 -0.77
N PHE A 187 -4.52 -11.82 -0.69
CA PHE A 187 -5.22 -12.13 0.56
C PHE A 187 -5.68 -13.60 0.67
N THR A 188 -5.26 -14.48 -0.24
CA THR A 188 -5.69 -15.89 -0.31
C THR A 188 -4.63 -16.82 0.26
#